data_AF-X1PL47-F1
#
_entry.id   AF-X1PL47-F1
#
_cell.length_a   1.000
_cell.length_b   1.000
_cell.length_c   1.000
_cell.angle_alpha   90.00
_cell.angle_beta   90.00
_cell.angle_gamma   90.00
#
_symmetry.space_group_name_H-M   'P 1'
#
loop_
_entity.id
_entity.type
_entity.pdbx_description
1 polymer ?
#
loop_
_entity_poly.entity_id
_entity_poly.type
_entity_poly.pdbx_seq_one_letter_code
_entity_poly.pdbx_strand_id
1 'polypeptide(L)'
;IHRNKIMNLNDVKLEKRKKIDILVDRMTLERDERERLVDSLEIALKKGEGKIKVQTDRHREFIFSNTLECKRCEVVYEDPFPNFFSFNSPQGACPTCHGFGDLAVLDEDKIIPDKNKSLEEGAIEPWTKPVSLGKMDELISEAKKRGIAADIPFKDLKEEEKKFILDGGDGYHGIKGFFDWLQTKKYKVQVRVFLSRYRKYEPCPDCKKMRLNLQALSVKIEGLSIGQVVQMTVQQA
;
A
#
# COMPACT_ATOMS: atom_id res chain seq x y z
N ILE A 1 35.78 14.90 -10.03
CA ILE A 1 35.45 16.31 -9.71
C ILE A 1 35.11 16.39 -8.23
N HIS A 2 35.90 17.12 -7.45
CA HIS A 2 35.64 17.36 -6.03
C HIS A 2 35.66 18.87 -5.82
N ARG A 3 34.59 19.44 -5.26
CA ARG A 3 34.43 20.91 -5.08
C ARG A 3 34.65 21.72 -6.38
N ASN A 4 34.03 21.31 -7.49
CA ASN A 4 34.17 21.93 -8.82
C ASN A 4 35.60 22.02 -9.38
N LYS A 5 36.55 21.26 -8.82
CA LYS A 5 37.90 21.11 -9.37
C LYS A 5 38.12 19.68 -9.87
N ILE A 6 38.75 19.57 -11.04
CA ILE A 6 39.26 18.29 -11.54
C ILE A 6 40.56 18.04 -10.79
N MET A 7 40.64 16.89 -10.13
CA MET A 7 41.79 16.48 -9.33
C MET A 7 42.11 15.03 -9.66
N ASN A 8 43.39 14.66 -9.61
CA ASN A 8 43.81 13.28 -9.76
C ASN A 8 43.27 12.46 -8.58
N LEU A 9 42.74 11.26 -8.85
CA LEU A 9 42.15 10.41 -7.82
C LEU A 9 43.17 10.03 -6.73
N ASN A 10 44.46 9.91 -7.08
CA ASN A 10 45.54 9.56 -6.15
C ASN A 10 45.88 10.69 -5.16
N ASP A 11 45.55 11.93 -5.50
CA ASP A 11 45.91 13.12 -4.72
C ASP A 11 44.79 13.54 -3.75
N VAL A 12 43.64 12.85 -3.77
CA VAL A 12 42.44 13.23 -3.01
C VAL A 12 42.15 12.22 -1.91
N LYS A 13 42.20 12.67 -0.65
CA LYS A 13 41.62 11.91 0.48
C LYS A 13 40.10 11.96 0.38
N LEU A 14 39.50 10.88 -0.11
CA LEU A 14 38.05 10.72 -0.18
C LEU A 14 37.47 10.39 1.20
N GLU A 15 36.51 11.20 1.66
CA GLU A 15 35.70 10.86 2.82
C GLU A 15 34.75 9.71 2.46
N LYS A 16 34.65 8.69 3.33
CA LYS A 16 33.97 7.39 3.08
C LYS A 16 32.46 7.43 2.72
N ARG A 17 31.84 8.59 2.49
CA ARG A 17 30.37 8.72 2.27
C ARG A 17 29.93 9.78 1.26
N LYS A 18 30.82 10.29 0.40
CA LYS A 18 30.43 11.31 -0.61
C LYS A 18 30.37 10.71 -2.00
N LYS A 19 29.27 10.99 -2.72
CA LYS A 19 29.15 10.76 -4.17
C LYS A 19 30.28 11.54 -4.85
N ILE A 20 31.04 10.87 -5.72
CA ILE A 20 32.11 11.48 -6.50
C ILE A 20 31.77 11.39 -7.99
N ASP A 21 32.03 12.46 -8.72
CA ASP A 21 31.96 12.42 -10.19
C ASP A 21 33.35 12.10 -10.72
N ILE A 22 33.45 11.16 -11.66
CA ILE A 22 34.69 10.85 -12.38
C ILE A 22 34.62 11.53 -13.74
N LEU A 23 35.64 12.33 -14.06
CA LEU A 23 35.75 12.92 -15.41
C LEU A 23 36.25 11.83 -16.36
N VAL A 24 35.45 11.52 -17.38
CA VAL A 24 35.78 10.52 -18.39
C VAL A 24 36.39 11.15 -19.62
N ASP A 25 35.72 12.15 -20.20
CA ASP A 25 36.23 12.90 -21.36
C ASP A 25 35.76 14.36 -21.31
N ARG A 26 36.45 15.22 -22.09
CA ARG A 26 36.07 16.59 -22.41
C ARG A 26 36.27 16.80 -23.91
N MET A 27 35.19 17.16 -24.60
CA MET A 27 35.17 17.34 -26.06
C MET A 27 34.25 18.49 -26.46
N THR A 28 34.42 18.96 -27.70
CA THR A 28 33.49 19.85 -28.38
C THR A 28 32.56 19.01 -29.24
N LEU A 29 31.26 19.30 -29.24
CA LEU A 29 30.29 18.52 -30.03
C LEU A 29 30.34 18.95 -31.51
N GLU A 30 31.05 18.18 -32.31
CA GLU A 30 31.08 18.27 -33.77
C GLU A 30 30.45 17.01 -34.40
N ARG A 31 30.07 17.04 -35.70
CA ARG A 31 29.30 15.95 -36.33
C ARG A 31 30.12 14.66 -36.49
N ASP A 32 31.42 14.80 -36.66
CA ASP A 32 32.43 13.74 -36.81
C ASP A 32 32.84 13.11 -35.46
N GLU A 33 32.65 13.80 -34.34
CA GLU A 33 32.97 13.30 -32.99
C GLU A 33 31.93 12.29 -32.43
N ARG A 34 30.96 11.83 -33.24
CA ARG A 34 29.88 10.95 -32.75
C ARG A 34 30.40 9.64 -32.16
N GLU A 35 31.38 9.00 -32.78
CA GLU A 35 31.95 7.74 -32.29
C GLU A 35 32.65 7.94 -30.94
N ARG A 36 33.48 8.98 -30.83
CA ARG A 36 34.16 9.36 -29.59
C ARG A 36 33.18 9.68 -28.47
N LEU A 37 32.07 10.36 -28.78
CA LEU A 37 31.00 10.63 -27.83
C LEU A 37 30.40 9.32 -27.32
N VAL A 38 30.05 8.38 -28.21
CA VAL A 38 29.48 7.08 -27.82
C VAL A 38 30.45 6.32 -26.91
N ASP A 39 31.72 6.21 -27.27
CA ASP A 39 32.75 5.55 -26.46
C ASP A 39 32.86 6.18 -25.06
N SER A 40 32.86 7.51 -25.00
CA SER A 40 32.93 8.25 -23.73
C SER A 40 31.70 8.00 -22.86
N LEU A 41 30.51 7.98 -23.46
CA LEU A 41 29.26 7.69 -22.77
C LEU A 41 29.24 6.25 -22.23
N GLU A 42 29.71 5.27 -23.00
CA GLU A 42 29.80 3.87 -22.58
C GLU A 42 30.76 3.68 -21.40
N ILE A 43 31.95 4.27 -21.47
CA ILE A 43 32.92 4.24 -20.37
C ILE A 43 32.31 4.89 -19.13
N ALA A 44 31.65 6.04 -19.29
CA ALA A 44 31.03 6.76 -18.18
C ALA A 44 29.88 5.97 -17.54
N LEU A 45 28.99 5.36 -18.34
CA LEU A 45 27.94 4.49 -17.82
C LEU A 45 28.55 3.28 -17.09
N LYS A 46 29.57 2.64 -17.66
CA LYS A 46 30.23 1.48 -17.03
C LYS A 46 30.90 1.83 -15.70
N LYS A 47 31.57 2.97 -15.62
CA LYS A 47 32.27 3.44 -14.40
C LYS A 47 31.31 4.08 -13.38
N GLY A 48 30.20 4.63 -13.84
CA GLY A 48 29.16 5.27 -13.03
C GLY A 48 28.00 4.33 -12.66
N GLU A 49 28.18 3.01 -12.77
CA GLU A 49 27.17 2.00 -12.41
C GLU A 49 25.81 2.23 -13.10
N GLY A 50 25.84 2.57 -14.39
CA GLY A 50 24.66 2.84 -15.20
C GLY A 50 24.21 4.30 -15.20
N LYS A 51 24.89 5.18 -14.45
CA LYS A 51 24.59 6.62 -14.38
C LYS A 51 25.68 7.45 -15.04
N ILE A 52 25.28 8.51 -15.72
CA ILE A 52 26.20 9.50 -16.28
C ILE A 52 25.67 10.92 -16.04
N LYS A 53 26.60 11.84 -15.78
CA LYS A 53 26.37 13.28 -15.75
C LYS A 53 27.13 13.95 -16.90
N VAL A 54 26.41 14.67 -17.74
CA VAL A 54 26.97 15.49 -18.82
C VAL A 54 26.83 16.95 -18.43
N GLN A 55 27.95 17.67 -18.36
CA GLN A 55 27.99 19.09 -18.05
C GLN A 55 28.39 19.89 -19.28
N THR A 56 27.58 20.88 -19.67
CA THR A 56 27.91 21.78 -20.78
C THR A 56 28.78 22.95 -20.30
N ASP A 57 29.42 23.63 -21.25
CA ASP A 57 30.14 24.90 -21.07
C ASP A 57 29.35 25.96 -20.27
N ARG A 58 28.03 26.04 -20.51
CA ARG A 58 27.08 26.89 -19.78
C ARG A 58 26.64 26.36 -18.42
N HIS A 59 27.37 25.41 -17.84
CA HIS A 59 27.07 24.78 -16.55
C HIS A 59 25.67 24.12 -16.47
N ARG A 60 25.09 23.72 -17.61
CA ARG A 60 23.88 22.90 -17.61
C ARG A 60 24.27 21.44 -17.38
N GLU A 61 23.59 20.81 -16.45
CA GLU A 61 23.81 19.40 -16.11
C GLU A 61 22.67 18.53 -16.66
N PHE A 62 23.03 17.46 -17.34
CA PHE A 62 22.11 16.42 -17.79
C PHE A 62 22.50 15.10 -17.14
N ILE A 63 21.55 14.50 -16.44
CA ILE A 63 21.71 13.17 -15.84
C ILE A 63 21.01 12.15 -16.73
N PHE A 64 21.72 11.10 -17.10
CA PHE A 64 21.16 9.95 -17.79
C PHE A 64 21.40 8.68 -16.97
N SER A 65 20.48 7.73 -17.12
CA SER A 65 20.56 6.38 -16.59
C SER A 65 20.26 5.41 -17.72
N ASN A 66 20.90 4.24 -17.70
CA ASN A 66 20.53 3.11 -18.56
C ASN A 66 19.48 2.20 -17.92
N THR A 67 19.00 2.53 -16.71
CA THR A 67 17.87 1.89 -16.04
C THR A 67 16.66 2.82 -15.97
N LEU A 68 15.47 2.25 -15.80
CA LEU A 68 14.26 3.01 -15.51
C LEU A 68 14.35 3.57 -14.08
N GLU A 69 14.91 4.77 -13.92
CA GLU A 69 15.04 5.43 -12.63
C GLU A 69 14.46 6.84 -12.66
N CYS A 70 13.76 7.23 -11.60
CA CYS A 70 13.34 8.61 -11.44
C CYS A 70 14.53 9.52 -11.13
N LYS A 71 14.83 10.46 -12.02
CA LYS A 71 15.94 11.43 -11.87
C LYS A 71 15.84 12.35 -10.64
N ARG A 72 14.68 12.39 -9.96
CA ARG A 72 14.44 13.25 -8.79
C ARG A 72 14.51 12.51 -7.47
N CYS A 73 13.90 11.33 -7.38
CA CYS A 73 13.81 10.56 -6.13
C CYS A 73 14.64 9.27 -6.13
N GLU A 74 15.38 8.99 -7.21
CA GLU A 74 16.27 7.83 -7.36
C GLU A 74 15.57 6.46 -7.21
N VAL A 75 14.24 6.43 -7.35
CA VAL A 75 13.46 5.17 -7.36
C VAL A 75 13.69 4.46 -8.68
N VAL A 76 14.15 3.21 -8.59
CA VAL A 76 14.35 2.29 -9.72
C VAL A 76 13.06 1.50 -9.97
N TYR A 77 12.68 1.40 -11.24
CA TYR A 77 11.54 0.65 -11.75
C TYR A 77 12.04 -0.56 -12.54
N GLU A 78 11.25 -1.62 -12.56
CA GLU A 78 11.49 -2.78 -13.41
C GLU A 78 10.91 -2.53 -14.81
N ASP A 79 11.48 -3.18 -15.82
CA ASP A 79 10.89 -3.19 -17.16
C ASP A 79 9.50 -3.84 -17.10
N PRO A 80 8.47 -3.18 -17.65
CA PRO A 80 7.11 -3.71 -17.60
C PRO A 80 6.99 -4.98 -18.46
N PHE A 81 6.44 -6.04 -17.87
CA PHE A 81 6.07 -7.29 -18.55
C PHE A 81 4.57 -7.58 -18.37
N PRO A 82 3.94 -8.44 -19.19
CA PRO A 82 2.48 -8.60 -19.17
C PRO A 82 1.87 -8.90 -17.78
N ASN A 83 2.51 -9.74 -16.98
CA ASN A 83 2.03 -10.08 -15.62
C ASN A 83 2.08 -8.91 -14.65
N PHE A 84 2.94 -7.91 -14.91
CA PHE A 84 2.98 -6.66 -14.16
C PHE A 84 1.64 -5.90 -14.22
N PHE A 85 0.87 -6.09 -15.28
CA PHE A 85 -0.45 -5.47 -15.47
C PHE A 85 -1.62 -6.41 -15.13
N SER A 86 -1.34 -7.57 -14.53
CA SER A 86 -2.37 -8.54 -14.16
C SER A 86 -2.64 -8.49 -12.66
N PHE A 87 -3.87 -8.14 -12.27
CA PHE A 87 -4.32 -8.22 -10.88
C PHE A 87 -4.45 -9.66 -10.37
N ASN A 88 -4.37 -10.66 -11.27
CA ASN A 88 -4.34 -12.09 -10.91
C ASN A 88 -2.92 -12.59 -10.64
N SER A 89 -1.91 -11.76 -10.89
CA SER A 89 -0.50 -12.06 -10.66
C SER A 89 -0.02 -11.30 -9.43
N PRO A 90 0.71 -11.93 -8.50
CA PRO A 90 1.30 -11.23 -7.35
C PRO A 90 2.20 -10.04 -7.75
N GLN A 91 2.80 -10.10 -8.95
CA GLN A 91 3.65 -9.06 -9.49
C GLN A 91 2.89 -7.79 -9.88
N GLY A 92 1.61 -7.89 -10.27
CA GLY A 92 0.78 -6.75 -10.65
C GLY A 92 -0.31 -6.38 -9.64
N ALA A 93 -0.74 -7.33 -8.80
CA ALA A 93 -1.82 -7.14 -7.85
C ALA A 93 -1.50 -6.08 -6.80
N CYS A 94 -2.51 -5.28 -6.45
CA CYS A 94 -2.43 -4.37 -5.31
C CYS A 94 -2.10 -5.19 -4.04
N PRO A 95 -1.07 -4.82 -3.26
CA PRO A 95 -0.67 -5.59 -2.08
C PRO A 95 -1.71 -5.55 -0.97
N THR A 96 -2.54 -4.50 -0.92
CA THR A 96 -3.53 -4.27 0.15
C THR A 96 -4.79 -5.09 -0.04
N CYS A 97 -5.33 -5.12 -1.26
CA CYS A 97 -6.52 -5.90 -1.58
C CYS A 97 -6.21 -7.19 -2.35
N HIS A 98 -4.94 -7.55 -2.54
CA HIS A 98 -4.51 -8.72 -3.32
C HIS A 98 -5.23 -8.88 -4.67
N GLY A 99 -5.44 -7.78 -5.38
CA GLY A 99 -6.13 -7.80 -6.67
C GLY A 99 -7.65 -7.95 -6.61
N PHE A 100 -8.31 -7.88 -5.45
CA PHE A 100 -9.78 -7.88 -5.35
C PHE A 100 -10.41 -6.53 -5.71
N GLY A 101 -9.74 -5.41 -5.40
CA GLY A 101 -10.25 -4.04 -5.62
C GLY A 101 -11.09 -3.49 -4.47
N ASP A 102 -11.71 -4.38 -3.70
CA ASP A 102 -12.44 -4.07 -2.48
C ASP A 102 -11.83 -4.81 -1.28
N LEU A 103 -12.03 -4.24 -0.09
CA LEU A 103 -11.66 -4.83 1.19
C LEU A 103 -12.91 -5.32 1.91
N ALA A 104 -12.83 -6.53 2.46
CA ALA A 104 -13.90 -7.08 3.29
C ALA A 104 -13.71 -6.59 4.73
N VAL A 105 -14.51 -5.62 5.15
CA VAL A 105 -14.49 -5.05 6.50
C VAL A 105 -15.72 -5.52 7.28
N LEU A 106 -15.67 -5.42 8.61
CA LEU A 106 -16.83 -5.72 9.45
C LEU A 106 -17.94 -4.70 9.21
N ASP A 107 -19.17 -5.20 9.20
CA ASP A 107 -20.38 -4.40 9.03
C ASP A 107 -21.09 -4.29 10.38
N GLU A 108 -20.90 -3.17 11.06
CA GLU A 108 -21.49 -2.91 12.39
C GLU A 108 -23.01 -2.97 12.36
N ASP A 109 -23.66 -2.55 11.26
CA ASP A 109 -25.11 -2.59 11.14
C ASP A 109 -25.63 -4.03 10.94
N LYS A 110 -24.77 -4.97 10.51
CA LYS A 110 -25.12 -6.41 10.51
C LYS A 110 -24.83 -7.09 11.84
N ILE A 111 -23.88 -6.57 12.61
CA ILE A 111 -23.55 -7.09 13.95
C ILE A 111 -24.57 -6.59 14.98
N ILE A 112 -25.01 -5.35 14.85
CA ILE A 112 -25.97 -4.67 15.74
C ILE A 112 -27.12 -4.11 14.88
N PRO A 113 -27.98 -4.99 14.34
CA PRO A 113 -29.03 -4.57 13.40
C PRO A 113 -30.14 -3.76 14.06
N ASP A 114 -30.47 -4.05 15.33
CA ASP A 114 -31.48 -3.33 16.09
C ASP A 114 -30.83 -2.62 17.28
N LYS A 115 -30.51 -1.34 17.10
CA LYS A 115 -29.89 -0.50 18.13
C LYS A 115 -30.88 -0.09 19.24
N ASN A 116 -32.17 -0.47 19.13
CA ASN A 116 -33.14 -0.26 20.20
C ASN A 116 -33.12 -1.37 21.24
N LYS A 117 -32.50 -2.52 20.95
CA LYS A 117 -32.34 -3.60 21.92
C LYS A 117 -31.23 -3.29 22.90
N SER A 118 -31.40 -3.75 24.13
CA SER A 118 -30.36 -3.74 25.14
C SER A 118 -29.36 -4.89 24.95
N LEU A 119 -28.27 -4.89 25.72
CA LEU A 119 -27.32 -6.00 25.70
C LEU A 119 -27.97 -7.29 26.23
N GLU A 120 -28.81 -7.19 27.27
CA GLU A 120 -29.55 -8.33 27.84
C GLU A 120 -30.61 -8.88 26.88
N GLU A 121 -31.18 -8.04 26.00
CA GLU A 121 -32.11 -8.46 24.93
C GLU A 121 -31.41 -9.02 23.69
N GLY A 122 -30.08 -9.05 23.70
CA GLY A 122 -29.27 -9.60 22.62
C GLY A 122 -29.06 -8.65 21.43
N ALA A 123 -28.73 -7.38 21.70
CA ALA A 123 -28.38 -6.40 20.66
C ALA A 123 -27.23 -6.88 19.73
N ILE A 124 -26.29 -7.68 20.24
CA ILE A 124 -25.18 -8.23 19.47
C ILE A 124 -25.60 -9.52 18.78
N GLU A 125 -26.08 -9.41 17.54
CA GLU A 125 -26.64 -10.50 16.73
C GLU A 125 -25.77 -11.78 16.72
N PRO A 126 -24.44 -11.73 16.44
CA PRO A 126 -23.63 -12.94 16.35
C PRO A 126 -23.55 -13.73 17.66
N TRP A 127 -23.83 -13.10 18.80
CA TRP A 127 -23.79 -13.72 20.13
C TRP A 127 -25.16 -14.21 20.62
N THR A 128 -26.23 -14.01 19.84
CA THR A 128 -27.55 -14.61 20.09
C THR A 128 -27.63 -16.07 19.65
N LYS A 129 -26.62 -16.57 18.93
CA LYS A 129 -26.59 -17.95 18.42
C LYS A 129 -26.14 -18.92 19.51
N PRO A 130 -26.67 -20.16 19.57
CA PRO A 130 -26.36 -21.13 20.63
C PRO A 130 -24.86 -21.35 20.89
N VAL A 131 -24.05 -21.32 19.82
CA VAL A 131 -22.59 -21.55 19.89
C VAL A 131 -21.83 -20.38 20.52
N SER A 132 -22.45 -19.20 20.61
CA SER A 132 -21.82 -17.95 21.05
C SER A 132 -22.52 -17.27 22.22
N LEU A 133 -23.52 -17.93 22.83
CA LEU A 133 -24.22 -17.41 24.01
C LEU A 133 -23.27 -17.04 25.16
N GLY A 134 -22.27 -17.88 25.43
CA GLY A 134 -21.27 -17.60 26.46
C GLY A 134 -20.46 -16.30 26.23
N LYS A 135 -20.43 -15.76 25.00
CA LYS A 135 -19.82 -14.46 24.71
C LYS A 135 -20.73 -13.29 25.08
N MET A 136 -22.06 -13.47 24.97
CA MET A 136 -23.01 -12.50 25.49
C MET A 136 -22.92 -12.42 27.02
N ASP A 137 -22.85 -13.56 27.69
CA ASP A 137 -22.72 -13.60 29.16
C ASP A 137 -21.42 -12.93 29.64
N GLU A 138 -20.31 -13.18 28.93
CA GLU A 138 -19.03 -12.51 29.17
C GLU A 138 -19.15 -11.00 28.99
N LEU A 139 -19.78 -10.53 27.90
CA LEU A 139 -20.03 -9.11 27.67
C LEU A 139 -20.81 -8.47 28.81
N ILE A 140 -21.93 -9.07 29.21
CA ILE A 140 -22.80 -8.53 30.26
C ILE A 140 -22.04 -8.47 31.60
N SER A 141 -21.22 -9.47 31.91
CA SER A 141 -20.38 -9.48 33.11
C SER A 141 -19.35 -8.35 33.09
N GLU A 142 -18.64 -8.18 31.98
CA GLU A 142 -17.63 -7.12 31.82
C GLU A 142 -18.23 -5.71 31.78
N ALA A 143 -19.44 -5.57 31.22
CA ALA A 143 -20.22 -4.33 31.24
C ALA A 143 -20.61 -3.95 32.68
N LYS A 144 -21.13 -4.91 33.46
CA LYS A 144 -21.52 -4.70 34.87
C LYS A 144 -20.34 -4.27 35.75
N LYS A 145 -19.16 -4.88 35.58
CA LYS A 145 -17.93 -4.49 36.29
C LYS A 145 -17.52 -3.03 36.06
N ARG A 146 -17.89 -2.47 34.91
CA ARG A 146 -17.55 -1.09 34.48
C ARG A 146 -18.69 -0.10 34.69
N GLY A 147 -19.82 -0.54 35.26
CA GLY A 147 -21.00 0.30 35.45
C GLY A 147 -21.73 0.65 34.15
N ILE A 148 -21.53 -0.12 33.08
CA ILE A 148 -22.24 0.03 31.82
C ILE A 148 -23.62 -0.60 31.97
N ALA A 149 -24.67 0.17 31.72
CA ALA A 149 -26.05 -0.31 31.78
C ALA A 149 -26.33 -1.33 30.66
N ALA A 150 -26.72 -2.55 31.02
CA ALA A 150 -26.95 -3.63 30.06
C ALA A 150 -28.43 -3.77 29.65
N ASP A 151 -29.32 -3.07 30.35
CA ASP A 151 -30.78 -3.09 30.25
C ASP A 151 -31.36 -1.94 29.40
N ILE A 152 -30.53 -0.93 29.07
CA ILE A 152 -30.94 0.18 28.20
C ILE A 152 -30.65 -0.13 26.71
N PRO A 153 -31.37 0.51 25.77
CA PRO A 153 -31.09 0.37 24.34
C PRO A 153 -29.64 0.69 23.97
N PHE A 154 -29.05 -0.09 23.07
CA PHE A 154 -27.65 0.09 22.64
C PHE A 154 -27.37 1.49 22.10
N LYS A 155 -28.33 2.11 21.40
CA LYS A 155 -28.21 3.48 20.88
C LYS A 155 -28.00 4.53 21.98
N ASP A 156 -28.55 4.28 23.18
CA ASP A 156 -28.56 5.21 24.32
C ASP A 156 -27.31 5.08 25.19
N LEU A 157 -26.45 4.07 24.92
CA LEU A 157 -25.12 3.96 25.53
C LEU A 157 -24.22 5.13 25.12
N LYS A 158 -23.29 5.49 26.00
CA LYS A 158 -22.26 6.50 25.69
C LYS A 158 -21.30 5.96 24.65
N GLU A 159 -20.69 6.86 23.88
CA GLU A 159 -19.72 6.47 22.83
C GLU A 159 -18.50 5.73 23.39
N GLU A 160 -18.06 6.06 24.61
CA GLU A 160 -16.98 5.34 25.30
C GLU A 160 -17.37 3.89 25.64
N GLU A 161 -18.62 3.68 26.04
CA GLU A 161 -19.18 2.37 26.38
C GLU A 161 -19.33 1.53 25.11
N LYS A 162 -19.87 2.11 24.03
CA LYS A 162 -19.93 1.47 22.70
C LYS A 162 -18.54 1.07 22.21
N LYS A 163 -17.55 1.96 22.38
CA LYS A 163 -16.17 1.68 22.00
C LYS A 163 -15.59 0.51 22.79
N PHE A 164 -15.82 0.44 24.10
CA PHE A 164 -15.40 -0.70 24.91
C PHE A 164 -16.02 -2.03 24.42
N ILE A 165 -17.30 -2.02 24.05
CA ILE A 165 -18.00 -3.21 23.53
C ILE A 165 -17.41 -3.65 22.18
N LEU A 166 -17.11 -2.68 21.29
CA LEU A 166 -16.57 -2.95 19.96
C LEU A 166 -15.10 -3.36 20.00
N ASP A 167 -14.25 -2.57 20.65
CA ASP A 167 -12.80 -2.68 20.62
C ASP A 167 -12.24 -3.55 21.76
N GLY A 168 -12.97 -3.69 22.86
CA GLY A 168 -12.50 -4.32 24.10
C GLY A 168 -11.74 -3.36 25.03
N GLY A 169 -11.17 -3.91 26.10
CA GLY A 169 -10.40 -3.19 27.13
C GLY A 169 -10.08 -4.06 28.35
N ASP A 170 -8.96 -3.78 29.02
CA ASP A 170 -8.49 -4.46 30.25
C ASP A 170 -8.64 -6.00 30.26
N GLY A 171 -8.19 -6.65 29.19
CA GLY A 171 -8.23 -8.12 29.07
C GLY A 171 -9.51 -8.67 28.43
N TYR A 172 -10.55 -7.85 28.22
CA TYR A 172 -11.70 -8.19 27.39
C TYR A 172 -11.44 -7.85 25.92
N HIS A 173 -11.75 -8.77 25.01
CA HIS A 173 -11.39 -8.65 23.59
C HIS A 173 -12.43 -7.93 22.71
N GLY A 174 -13.64 -7.70 23.23
CA GLY A 174 -14.71 -7.05 22.46
C GLY A 174 -15.17 -7.83 21.23
N ILE A 175 -16.02 -7.18 20.44
CA ILE A 175 -16.54 -7.70 19.17
C ILE A 175 -15.43 -7.89 18.15
N LYS A 176 -14.54 -6.90 17.99
CA LYS A 176 -13.43 -6.97 17.03
C LYS A 176 -12.50 -8.14 17.33
N GLY A 177 -12.12 -8.33 18.59
CA GLY A 177 -11.27 -9.45 18.98
C GLY A 177 -11.94 -10.82 18.78
N PHE A 178 -13.26 -10.92 18.94
CA PHE A 178 -14.01 -12.13 18.56
C PHE A 178 -13.91 -12.43 17.06
N PHE A 179 -14.09 -11.41 16.21
CA PHE A 179 -13.96 -11.57 14.77
C PHE A 179 -12.51 -11.87 14.35
N ASP A 180 -11.52 -11.23 14.96
CA ASP A 180 -10.09 -11.49 14.71
C ASP A 180 -9.73 -12.93 15.07
N TRP A 181 -10.22 -13.43 16.21
CA TRP A 181 -10.07 -14.83 16.59
C TRP A 181 -10.72 -15.76 15.56
N LEU A 182 -11.91 -15.44 15.05
CA LEU A 182 -12.55 -16.22 13.97
C LEU A 182 -11.71 -16.18 12.68
N GLN A 183 -11.07 -15.06 12.36
CA GLN A 183 -10.19 -14.97 11.18
C GLN A 183 -9.01 -15.95 11.26
N THR A 184 -8.46 -16.22 12.45
CA THR A 184 -7.41 -17.26 12.61
C THR A 184 -7.90 -18.66 12.22
N LYS A 185 -9.21 -18.89 12.27
CA LYS A 185 -9.88 -20.15 11.95
C LYS A 185 -10.52 -20.17 10.55
N LYS A 186 -10.17 -19.22 9.68
CA LYS A 186 -10.70 -19.10 8.31
C LYS A 186 -10.50 -20.34 7.42
N TYR A 187 -9.62 -21.27 7.80
CA TYR A 187 -9.44 -22.54 7.10
C TYR A 187 -10.69 -23.44 7.22
N LYS A 188 -11.54 -23.24 8.23
CA LYS A 188 -12.81 -23.98 8.39
C LYS A 188 -13.93 -23.34 7.56
N VAL A 189 -14.60 -24.13 6.72
CA VAL A 189 -15.65 -23.65 5.80
C VAL A 189 -16.76 -22.92 6.53
N GLN A 190 -17.29 -23.51 7.60
CA GLN A 190 -18.37 -22.93 8.41
C GLN A 190 -17.99 -21.58 9.02
N VAL A 191 -16.70 -21.36 9.35
CA VAL A 191 -16.21 -20.08 9.86
C VAL A 191 -16.22 -19.03 8.74
N ARG A 192 -15.83 -19.40 7.51
CA ARG A 192 -15.91 -18.47 6.36
C ARG A 192 -17.34 -18.05 6.05
N VAL A 193 -18.28 -19.01 6.08
CA VAL A 193 -19.72 -18.76 5.87
C VAL A 193 -20.29 -17.88 6.98
N PHE A 194 -19.84 -18.06 8.23
CA PHE A 194 -20.22 -17.19 9.33
C PHE A 194 -19.69 -15.77 9.11
N LEU A 195 -18.39 -15.61 8.84
CA LEU A 195 -17.75 -14.32 8.63
C LEU A 195 -18.35 -13.54 7.45
N SER A 196 -18.77 -14.20 6.37
CA SER A 196 -19.34 -13.51 5.20
C SER A 196 -20.69 -12.83 5.49
N ARG A 197 -21.42 -13.26 6.52
CA ARG A 197 -22.70 -12.65 6.92
C ARG A 197 -22.52 -11.27 7.55
N TYR A 198 -21.39 -11.01 8.21
CA TYR A 198 -21.13 -9.77 8.97
C TYR A 198 -20.11 -8.86 8.30
N ARG A 199 -19.90 -9.02 7.00
CA ARG A 199 -18.97 -8.21 6.22
C ARG A 199 -19.70 -7.29 5.26
N LYS A 200 -19.08 -6.14 5.01
CA LYS A 200 -19.36 -5.27 3.87
C LYS A 200 -18.07 -5.12 3.05
N TYR A 201 -18.23 -4.72 1.81
CA TYR A 201 -17.13 -4.49 0.90
C TYR A 201 -16.96 -2.99 0.69
N GLU A 202 -15.78 -2.50 1.00
CA GLU A 202 -15.43 -1.10 0.79
C GLU A 202 -14.33 -0.98 -0.28
N PRO A 203 -14.37 0.07 -1.13
CA PRO A 203 -13.30 0.32 -2.10
C PRO A 203 -11.93 0.31 -1.44
N CYS A 204 -10.97 -0.42 -2.01
CA CYS A 204 -9.61 -0.39 -1.52
C CYS A 204 -9.05 1.05 -1.60
N PRO A 205 -8.54 1.63 -0.50
CA PRO A 205 -8.08 3.02 -0.48
C PRO A 205 -6.85 3.24 -1.38
N ASP A 206 -6.01 2.20 -1.54
CA ASP A 206 -4.73 2.32 -2.23
C ASP A 206 -4.87 2.22 -3.75
N CYS A 207 -5.59 1.21 -4.24
CA CYS A 207 -5.81 1.05 -5.68
C CYS A 207 -7.12 1.68 -6.17
N LYS A 208 -8.02 2.13 -5.29
CA LYS A 208 -9.31 2.76 -5.65
C LYS A 208 -10.08 1.93 -6.67
N LYS A 209 -10.24 0.63 -6.39
CA LYS A 209 -10.85 -0.38 -7.28
C LYS A 209 -10.10 -0.68 -8.59
N MET A 210 -8.91 -0.14 -8.80
CA MET A 210 -8.08 -0.47 -9.98
C MET A 210 -7.34 -1.81 -9.85
N ARG A 211 -7.34 -2.42 -8.66
CA ARG A 211 -6.83 -3.78 -8.36
C ARG A 211 -5.32 -3.99 -8.54
N LEU A 212 -4.61 -3.01 -9.10
CA LEU A 212 -3.18 -3.09 -9.41
C LEU A 212 -2.33 -2.34 -8.38
N ASN A 213 -1.05 -2.71 -8.29
CA ASN A 213 -0.07 -2.01 -7.49
C ASN A 213 0.30 -0.64 -8.11
N LEU A 214 0.99 0.19 -7.32
CA LEU A 214 1.34 1.55 -7.72
C LEU A 214 2.27 1.59 -8.95
N GLN A 215 3.19 0.63 -9.07
CA GLN A 215 4.17 0.62 -10.16
C GLN A 215 3.48 0.33 -11.51
N ALA A 216 2.57 -0.65 -11.55
CA ALA A 216 1.74 -0.94 -12.70
C ALA A 216 0.84 0.24 -13.09
N LEU A 217 0.27 0.93 -12.10
CA LEU A 217 -0.55 2.14 -12.32
C LEU A 217 0.29 3.38 -12.73
N SER A 218 1.61 3.32 -12.59
CA SER A 218 2.52 4.40 -13.01
C SER A 218 2.87 4.33 -14.49
N VAL A 219 2.68 3.18 -15.14
CA VAL A 219 2.81 3.05 -16.59
C VAL A 219 1.58 3.64 -17.26
N LYS A 220 1.79 4.57 -18.19
CA LYS A 220 0.72 5.35 -18.81
C LYS A 220 0.88 5.41 -20.33
N ILE A 221 -0.23 5.30 -21.02
CA ILE A 221 -0.37 5.56 -22.46
C ILE A 221 -1.30 6.76 -22.57
N GLU A 222 -0.85 7.81 -23.28
CA GLU A 222 -1.59 9.08 -23.42
C GLU A 222 -2.06 9.68 -22.07
N GLY A 223 -1.26 9.49 -21.01
CA GLY A 223 -1.54 10.02 -19.67
C GLY A 223 -2.44 9.16 -18.79
N LEU A 224 -2.99 8.06 -19.32
CA LEU A 224 -3.85 7.12 -18.60
C LEU A 224 -3.14 5.80 -18.30
N SER A 225 -3.33 5.28 -17.09
CA SER A 225 -2.90 3.92 -16.74
C SER A 225 -3.95 2.89 -17.14
N ILE A 226 -3.54 1.63 -17.26
CA ILE A 226 -4.46 0.53 -17.56
C ILE A 226 -5.63 0.46 -16.56
N GLY A 227 -5.38 0.74 -15.28
CA GLY A 227 -6.43 0.75 -14.25
C GLY A 227 -7.47 1.85 -14.48
N GLN A 228 -7.08 2.99 -15.02
CA GLN A 228 -8.00 4.08 -15.37
C GLN A 228 -8.80 3.74 -16.62
N VAL A 229 -8.16 3.18 -17.65
CA VAL A 229 -8.82 2.76 -18.89
C VAL A 229 -9.91 1.72 -18.61
N VAL A 230 -9.63 0.73 -17.75
CA VAL A 230 -10.60 -0.32 -17.38
C VAL A 230 -11.80 0.21 -16.57
N GLN A 231 -11.68 1.39 -15.95
CA GLN A 231 -12.81 2.05 -15.26
C GLN A 231 -13.69 2.88 -16.19
N MET A 232 -13.27 3.13 -17.42
CA MET A 232 -14.04 3.88 -18.41
C MET A 232 -15.16 3.01 -18.98
N THR A 233 -16.23 3.66 -19.42
CA THR A 233 -17.25 2.98 -20.23
C THR A 233 -16.69 2.67 -21.61
N VAL A 234 -17.27 1.69 -22.31
CA VAL A 234 -16.85 1.30 -23.67
C VAL A 234 -16.90 2.48 -24.65
N GLN A 235 -17.79 3.46 -24.44
CA GLN A 235 -17.89 4.66 -25.29
C GLN A 235 -16.76 5.67 -25.04
N GLN A 236 -16.21 5.70 -23.83
CA GLN A 236 -15.16 6.64 -23.44
C GLN A 236 -13.76 6.16 -23.83
N ALA A 237 -13.56 4.84 -23.82
CA ALA A 237 -12.29 4.17 -24.15
C ALA A 237 -12.05 4.12 -25.66
#